data_AF-A0A2D3WJL4-F1
#
_entry.id   AF-A0A2D3WJL4-F1
#
_cell.length_a   1.000
_cell.length_b   1.000
_cell.length_c   1.000
_cell.angle_alpha   90.00
_cell.angle_beta   90.00
_cell.angle_gamma   90.00
#
_symmetry.space_group_name_H-M   'P 1'
#
loop_
_entity.id
_entity.type
_entity.pdbx_description
1 polymer ?
#
loop_
_entity_poly.entity_id
_entity_poly.type
_entity_poly.pdbx_seq_one_letter_code
_entity_poly.pdbx_strand_id
1 'polypeptide(L)'
;MKRLGLGVTIFLLLSGVSLRSEDFITKMEYAKMLYSNPRGIGCNKCHGEKGEGTIISQYTLKGKTVVLEAPNITNLSKERFFHALTTQHKVMPTYFLTWQEIDSLYYYVSSEVKK
;
A
#
# COMPACT_ATOMS: atom_id res chain seq x y z
N MET A 1 -45.59 48.17 1.19
CA MET A 1 -45.17 47.43 2.40
C MET A 1 -44.32 46.23 1.98
N LYS A 2 -43.23 46.02 2.73
CA LYS A 2 -41.94 45.48 2.29
C LYS A 2 -41.98 43.96 2.06
N ARG A 3 -41.85 43.53 0.79
CA ARG A 3 -41.59 42.13 0.39
C ARG A 3 -40.11 41.74 0.66
N LEU A 4 -39.64 41.95 1.88
CA LEU A 4 -38.21 41.82 2.23
C LEU A 4 -37.87 40.53 3.00
N GLY A 5 -38.85 39.66 3.25
CA GLY A 5 -38.68 38.53 4.18
C GLY A 5 -38.20 37.20 3.58
N LEU A 6 -38.30 36.98 2.26
CA LEU A 6 -38.04 35.66 1.67
C LEU A 6 -36.61 35.50 1.10
N GLY A 7 -35.96 36.59 0.71
CA GLY A 7 -34.57 36.55 0.22
C GLY A 7 -33.53 36.37 1.33
N VAL A 8 -33.83 36.87 2.54
CA VAL A 8 -32.91 36.84 3.67
C VAL A 8 -32.79 35.44 4.28
N THR A 9 -33.88 34.68 4.31
CA THR A 9 -33.90 33.29 4.83
C THR A 9 -33.20 32.30 3.90
N ILE A 10 -33.26 32.49 2.58
CA ILE A 10 -32.50 31.68 1.61
C ILE A 10 -30.99 31.94 1.71
N PHE A 11 -30.58 33.20 1.94
CA PHE A 11 -29.17 33.55 2.06
C PHE A 11 -28.51 32.98 3.33
N LEU A 12 -29.25 32.93 4.44
CA LEU A 12 -28.80 32.36 5.73
C LEU A 12 -28.65 30.82 5.71
N LEU A 13 -29.34 30.12 4.81
CA LEU A 13 -29.25 28.66 4.66
C LEU A 13 -28.02 28.22 3.85
N LEU A 14 -27.48 29.07 2.96
CA LEU A 14 -26.28 28.75 2.19
C LEU A 14 -24.96 28.93 2.96
N SER A 15 -24.95 29.69 4.06
CA SER A 15 -23.75 29.95 4.85
C SER A 15 -23.30 28.78 5.75
N GLY A 16 -24.10 27.71 5.87
CA GLY A 16 -23.85 26.59 6.79
C GLY A 16 -23.16 25.37 6.18
N VAL A 17 -22.91 25.34 4.87
CA VAL A 17 -22.19 24.23 4.21
C VAL A 17 -20.69 24.40 4.37
N SER A 18 -20.14 23.81 5.43
CA SER A 18 -18.70 23.55 5.51
C SER A 18 -18.30 22.63 4.35
N LEU A 19 -17.70 23.18 3.31
CA LEU A 19 -16.93 22.43 2.32
C LEU A 19 -15.76 21.76 3.06
N ARG A 20 -15.96 20.53 3.55
CA ARG A 20 -14.84 19.70 3.96
C ARG A 20 -14.12 19.32 2.66
N SER A 21 -12.84 19.68 2.54
CA SER A 21 -12.01 19.08 1.50
C SER A 21 -11.93 17.58 1.76
N GLU A 22 -12.12 16.77 0.72
CA GLU A 22 -11.68 15.38 0.76
C GLU A 22 -10.15 15.40 0.90
N ASP A 23 -9.63 14.93 2.03
CA ASP A 23 -8.19 14.78 2.20
C ASP A 23 -7.74 13.61 1.33
N PHE A 24 -7.04 13.91 0.23
CA PHE A 24 -6.42 12.87 -0.58
C PHE A 24 -5.41 12.09 0.27
N ILE A 25 -5.41 10.76 0.11
CA ILE A 25 -4.39 9.92 0.76
C ILE A 25 -2.99 10.37 0.33
N THR A 26 -2.08 10.43 1.29
CA THR A 26 -0.67 10.73 1.06
C THR A 26 -0.01 9.62 0.24
N LYS A 27 1.12 9.91 -0.41
CA LYS A 27 1.92 8.91 -1.13
C LYS A 27 2.26 7.71 -0.24
N MET A 28 2.57 7.96 1.03
CA MET A 28 2.91 6.91 1.99
C MET A 28 1.69 6.06 2.37
N GLU A 29 0.52 6.68 2.59
CA GLU A 29 -0.72 5.93 2.86
C GLU A 29 -1.12 5.06 1.67
N TYR A 30 -1.08 5.60 0.45
CA TYR A 30 -1.31 4.83 -0.76
C TYR A 30 -0.34 3.64 -0.86
N ALA A 31 0.95 3.89 -0.67
CA ALA A 31 1.96 2.86 -0.78
C ALA A 31 1.81 1.76 0.29
N LYS A 32 1.45 2.12 1.53
CA LYS A 32 1.17 1.18 2.62
C LYS A 32 -0.07 0.34 2.32
N MET A 33 -1.16 0.97 1.85
CA MET A 33 -2.36 0.24 1.44
C MET A 33 -2.05 -0.74 0.31
N LEU A 34 -1.34 -0.29 -0.73
CA LEU A 34 -0.92 -1.13 -1.85
C LEU A 34 -0.02 -2.29 -1.38
N TYR A 35 0.92 -2.06 -0.46
CA TYR A 35 1.78 -3.12 0.09
C TYR A 35 0.97 -4.17 0.86
N SER A 36 -0.08 -3.75 1.59
CA SER A 36 -0.96 -4.65 2.32
C SER A 36 -1.94 -5.44 1.44
N ASN A 37 -2.25 -4.94 0.23
CA ASN A 37 -3.20 -5.57 -0.67
C ASN A 37 -2.94 -5.17 -2.15
N PRO A 38 -1.85 -5.64 -2.77
CA PRO A 38 -1.52 -5.28 -4.15
C PRO A 38 -2.51 -5.92 -5.12
N ARG A 39 -2.87 -7.21 -4.92
CA ARG A 39 -3.97 -7.95 -5.57
C ARG A 39 -4.38 -9.19 -4.74
N GLY A 40 -5.01 -8.97 -3.60
CA GLY A 40 -5.59 -10.03 -2.74
C GLY A 40 -4.62 -10.64 -1.73
N ILE A 41 -3.36 -10.88 -2.10
CA ILE A 41 -2.32 -11.33 -1.17
C ILE A 41 -1.35 -10.18 -0.90
N GLY A 42 -1.34 -9.69 0.34
CA GLY A 42 -0.45 -8.62 0.78
C GLY A 42 1.03 -9.01 0.76
N CYS A 43 1.90 -8.10 0.32
CA CYS A 43 3.35 -8.27 0.41
C CYS A 43 3.78 -8.48 1.87
N ASN A 44 3.09 -7.79 2.81
CA ASN A 44 3.32 -7.90 4.24
C ASN A 44 3.11 -9.31 4.82
N LYS A 45 2.32 -10.16 4.15
CA LYS A 45 2.09 -11.54 4.59
C LYS A 45 3.29 -12.45 4.36
N CYS A 46 4.22 -12.06 3.50
CA CYS A 46 5.42 -12.84 3.19
C CYS A 46 6.71 -12.10 3.57
N HIS A 47 6.79 -10.79 3.32
CA HIS A 47 8.00 -10.00 3.52
C HIS A 47 8.00 -9.20 4.83
N GLY A 48 7.06 -9.43 5.74
CA GLY A 48 6.97 -8.68 7.00
C GLY A 48 6.34 -7.30 6.81
N GLU A 49 6.05 -6.60 7.92
CA GLU A 49 5.24 -5.37 7.89
C GLU A 49 5.91 -4.27 7.07
N LYS A 50 7.24 -4.18 7.11
CA LYS A 50 8.05 -3.14 6.47
C LYS A 50 8.98 -3.68 5.39
N GLY A 51 8.89 -4.98 5.07
CA GLY A 51 9.77 -5.62 4.09
C GLY A 51 10.99 -6.30 4.72
N GLU A 52 11.04 -6.45 6.04
CA GLU A 52 12.15 -7.04 6.79
C GLU A 52 12.42 -8.53 6.48
N GLY A 53 11.50 -9.20 5.80
CA GLY A 53 11.52 -10.64 5.57
C GLY A 53 10.94 -11.41 6.75
N THR A 54 10.33 -12.57 6.49
CA THR A 54 9.86 -13.45 7.57
C THR A 54 9.77 -14.90 7.11
N ILE A 55 9.62 -15.81 8.08
CA ILE A 55 9.29 -17.20 7.83
C ILE A 55 7.81 -17.27 7.42
N ILE A 56 7.57 -17.73 6.20
CA ILE A 56 6.21 -17.94 5.66
C ILE A 56 5.62 -19.23 6.24
N SER A 57 6.42 -20.30 6.26
CA SER A 57 6.00 -21.59 6.83
C SER A 57 7.19 -22.47 7.19
N GLN A 58 6.93 -23.45 8.05
CA GLN A 58 7.87 -24.51 8.39
C GLN A 58 7.13 -25.85 8.32
N TYR A 59 7.71 -26.83 7.64
CA TYR A 59 7.11 -28.16 7.48
C TYR A 59 8.18 -29.25 7.38
N THR A 60 7.78 -30.51 7.58
CA THR A 60 8.69 -31.66 7.51
C THR A 60 8.56 -32.36 6.16
N LEU A 61 9.69 -32.53 5.47
CA LEU A 61 9.77 -33.29 4.23
C LEU A 61 10.83 -34.39 4.37
N LYS A 62 10.43 -35.65 4.27
CA LYS A 62 11.32 -36.83 4.40
C LYS A 62 12.17 -36.81 5.69
N GLY A 63 11.53 -36.47 6.81
CA GLY A 63 12.18 -36.40 8.13
C GLY A 63 13.09 -35.19 8.34
N LYS A 64 13.19 -34.27 7.37
CA LYS A 64 13.95 -33.01 7.49
C LYS A 64 13.00 -31.83 7.59
N THR A 65 13.28 -30.92 8.51
CA THR A 65 12.58 -29.64 8.60
C THR A 65 12.98 -28.75 7.43
N VAL A 66 11.98 -28.25 6.70
CA VAL A 66 12.12 -27.28 5.62
C VAL A 66 11.48 -25.98 6.09
N VAL A 67 12.21 -24.88 5.90
CA VAL A 67 11.73 -23.52 6.19
C VAL A 67 11.52 -22.80 4.87
N LEU A 68 10.33 -22.27 4.67
CA LEU A 68 10.02 -21.36 3.59
C LEU A 68 10.05 -19.94 4.14
N GLU A 69 11.00 -19.14 3.69
CA GLU A 69 11.20 -17.76 4.12
C GLU A 69 11.17 -16.81 2.92
N ALA A 70 10.69 -15.58 3.16
CA ALA A 70 10.85 -14.50 2.20
C ALA A 70 12.03 -13.61 2.62
N PRO A 71 12.83 -13.13 1.66
CA PRO A 71 13.99 -12.31 1.95
C PRO A 71 13.59 -10.92 2.48
N ASN A 72 14.53 -10.30 3.18
CA ASN A 72 14.50 -8.87 3.45
C ASN A 72 14.62 -8.08 2.13
N ILE A 73 13.67 -7.18 1.87
CA ILE A 73 13.57 -6.37 0.66
C ILE A 73 13.82 -4.88 0.91
N THR A 74 14.21 -4.53 2.13
CA THR A 74 14.32 -3.14 2.59
C THR A 74 15.53 -2.40 2.01
N ASN A 75 16.57 -3.13 1.59
CA ASN A 75 17.82 -2.57 1.04
C ASN A 75 18.13 -3.11 -0.37
N LEU A 76 17.10 -3.38 -1.17
CA LEU A 76 17.27 -3.78 -2.57
C LEU A 76 17.48 -2.56 -3.46
N SER A 77 18.23 -2.73 -4.56
CA SER A 77 18.23 -1.74 -5.64
C SER A 77 16.85 -1.67 -6.29
N LYS A 78 16.49 -0.51 -6.83
CA LYS A 78 15.23 -0.32 -7.53
C LYS A 78 15.07 -1.31 -8.67
N GLU A 79 16.12 -1.55 -9.45
CA GLU A 79 16.12 -2.47 -10.60
C GLU A 79 15.83 -3.91 -10.16
N ARG A 80 16.47 -4.38 -9.08
CA ARG A 80 16.21 -5.70 -8.50
C ARG A 80 14.78 -5.83 -8.00
N PHE A 81 14.25 -4.78 -7.36
CA PHE A 81 12.89 -4.75 -6.85
C PHE A 81 11.85 -4.85 -7.97
N PHE A 82 12.03 -4.04 -9.03
CA PHE A 82 11.18 -4.09 -10.23
C PHE A 82 11.25 -5.44 -10.93
N HIS A 83 12.45 -5.99 -11.08
CA HIS A 83 12.63 -7.31 -11.69
C HIS A 83 11.90 -8.41 -10.92
N ALA A 84 11.93 -8.38 -9.59
CA ALA A 84 11.24 -9.37 -8.74
C ALA A 84 9.71 -9.32 -8.89
N LEU A 85 9.12 -8.13 -9.08
CA LEU A 85 7.67 -7.96 -9.24
C LEU A 85 7.17 -8.22 -10.66
N THR A 86 8.06 -8.22 -11.65
CA THR A 86 7.75 -8.44 -13.07
C THR A 86 8.13 -9.83 -13.56
N THR A 87 8.85 -10.60 -12.75
CA THR A 87 9.27 -11.97 -13.07
C THR A 87 8.45 -12.98 -12.27
N GLN A 88 8.00 -14.05 -12.92
CA GLN A 88 7.26 -15.10 -12.24
C GLN A 88 8.16 -15.85 -11.24
N HIS A 89 7.68 -16.02 -10.01
CA HIS A 89 8.34 -16.81 -8.98
C HIS A 89 7.47 -18.00 -8.58
N LYS A 90 8.08 -19.07 -8.05
CA LYS A 90 7.34 -20.29 -7.67
C LYS A 90 6.41 -20.10 -6.48
N VAL A 91 6.73 -19.14 -5.60
CA VAL A 91 6.02 -18.89 -4.33
C VAL A 91 5.40 -17.50 -4.27
N MET A 92 6.07 -16.49 -4.84
CA MET A 92 5.58 -15.11 -4.80
C MET A 92 4.57 -14.94 -5.94
N PRO A 93 3.35 -14.46 -5.66
CA PRO A 93 2.33 -14.33 -6.70
C PRO A 93 2.65 -13.19 -7.66
N THR A 94 2.11 -13.29 -8.88
CA THR A 94 2.18 -12.24 -9.89
C THR A 94 1.02 -11.27 -9.70
N TYR A 95 1.34 -9.98 -9.54
CA TYR A 95 0.36 -8.95 -9.20
C TYR A 95 -0.12 -8.10 -10.39
N PHE A 96 0.51 -8.21 -11.57
CA PHE A 96 0.18 -7.42 -12.77
C PHE A 96 0.11 -5.90 -12.50
N LEU A 97 1.10 -5.38 -11.78
CA LEU A 97 1.18 -3.98 -11.38
C LEU A 97 1.72 -3.10 -12.50
N THR A 98 1.26 -1.86 -12.53
CA THR A 98 1.84 -0.78 -13.31
C THR A 98 3.21 -0.35 -12.76
N TRP A 99 3.99 0.35 -13.57
CA TRP A 99 5.29 0.89 -13.15
C TRP A 99 5.16 1.85 -11.96
N GLN A 100 4.09 2.63 -11.89
CA GLN A 100 3.81 3.58 -10.80
C GLN A 100 3.44 2.86 -9.50
N GLU A 101 2.67 1.77 -9.57
CA GLU A 101 2.36 0.92 -8.41
C GLU A 101 3.65 0.29 -7.86
N ILE A 102 4.51 -0.25 -8.73
CA ILE A 102 5.80 -0.83 -8.31
C ILE A 102 6.71 0.24 -7.69
N ASP A 103 6.76 1.45 -8.25
CA ASP A 103 7.50 2.58 -7.67
C ASP A 103 6.96 2.96 -6.27
N SER A 104 5.64 2.89 -6.08
CA SER A 104 5.01 3.15 -4.78
C SER A 104 5.38 2.08 -3.76
N LEU A 105 5.38 0.81 -4.14
CA LEU A 105 5.85 -0.29 -3.28
C LEU A 105 7.33 -0.13 -2.91
N TYR A 106 8.18 0.21 -3.88
CA TYR A 106 9.60 0.48 -3.64
C TYR A 106 9.78 1.67 -2.69
N TYR A 107 9.00 2.75 -2.90
CA TYR A 107 9.00 3.91 -2.02
C TYR A 107 8.65 3.54 -0.58
N TYR A 108 7.65 2.67 -0.36
CA TYR A 108 7.30 2.19 0.97
C TYR A 108 8.49 1.47 1.65
N VAL A 109 8.98 0.39 1.03
CA VAL A 109 9.99 -0.46 1.67
C VAL A 109 11.37 0.18 1.79
N SER A 110 11.69 1.18 0.96
CA SER A 110 12.97 1.91 1.03
C SER A 110 12.93 3.15 1.93
N SER A 111 11.74 3.67 2.24
CA SER A 111 11.58 4.83 3.13
C SER A 111 11.39 4.43 4.59
N GLU A 112 10.76 3.29 4.86
CA GLU A 112 10.54 2.79 6.22
C GLU A 112 11.83 2.34 6.94
N VAL A 113 12.92 2.10 6.20
CA VAL A 113 14.27 1.84 6.76
C VAL A 113 14.93 3.10 7.31
N LYS A 114 14.56 4.25 6.75
CA LYS A 114 15.20 5.53 7.05
C LYS A 114 14.58 6.25 8.25
N LYS A 115 13.66 5.60 8.95
CA LYS A 115 13.02 6.08 10.18
C LYS A 115 13.36 5.13 11.33
#